data_AF-A0A528TET2-F1
#
_entry.id   AF-A0A528TET2-F1
#
_cell.length_a   1.000
_cell.length_b   1.000
_cell.length_c   1.000
_cell.angle_alpha   90.00
_cell.angle_beta   90.00
_cell.angle_gamma   90.00
#
_symmetry.space_group_name_H-M   'P 1'
#
loop_
_entity.id
_entity.type
_entity.pdbx_description
1 polymer ?
#
loop_
_entity_poly.entity_id
_entity_poly.type
_entity_poly.pdbx_seq_one_letter_code
_entity_poly.pdbx_strand_id
1 'polypeptide(L)' 'MCDGVTQGQPGMELSLFSRDVIAMAAAIGLSHNMFDAAVFLGVCDKIVPGLVIAALTFGHLPAVFIPAGPMTSGLPN' A
#
# COMPACT_ATOMS: atom_id res chain seq x y z
N MET A 1 7.03 -3.32 4.33
CA MET A 1 8.35 -3.02 4.94
C MET A 1 8.40 -1.56 5.38
N CYS A 2 9.42 -1.16 6.14
CA CYS A 2 9.62 0.24 6.52
C CYS A 2 10.95 0.75 5.94
N ASP A 3 10.88 1.67 4.98
CA ASP A 3 12.07 2.24 4.33
C ASP A 3 12.96 2.96 5.34
N GLY A 4 12.37 3.68 6.30
CA GLY A 4 13.11 4.37 7.35
C GLY A 4 13.96 3.42 8.22
N VAL A 5 13.57 2.15 8.33
CA VAL A 5 14.34 1.11 9.05
C VAL A 5 15.37 0.45 8.15
N THR A 6 15.04 0.20 6.88
CA THR A 6 15.91 -0.51 5.94
C THR A 6 16.91 0.39 5.22
N GLN A 7 16.85 1.71 5.43
CA GLN A 7 17.74 2.67 4.79
C GLN A 7 19.22 2.32 5.04
N GLY A 8 19.98 2.16 3.95
CA GLY A 8 21.41 1.80 4.02
C GLY A 8 21.69 0.32 4.33
N GLN A 9 20.66 -0.52 4.45
CA GLN A 9 20.80 -1.96 4.61
C GLN A 9 20.54 -2.69 3.28
N PRO A 10 21.08 -3.91 3.08
CA PRO A 10 20.82 -4.69 1.86
C PRO A 10 19.34 -4.94 1.57
N GLY A 11 18.49 -4.93 2.61
CA GLY A 11 17.04 -5.06 2.45
C GLY A 11 16.38 -3.92 1.68
N MET A 12 17.03 -2.77 1.53
CA MET A 12 16.50 -1.62 0.79
C MET A 12 16.26 -1.93 -0.69
N GLU A 13 17.00 -2.89 -1.26
CA GLU A 13 16.80 -3.37 -2.64
C GLU A 13 15.40 -3.96 -2.87
N LEU A 14 14.75 -4.46 -1.81
CA LEU A 14 13.40 -5.01 -1.88
C LEU A 14 12.31 -3.92 -1.83
N SER A 15 12.67 -2.67 -1.49
CA SER A 15 11.72 -1.57 -1.23
C SER A 15 10.74 -1.37 -2.37
N LEU A 16 11.25 -1.14 -3.58
CA LEU A 16 10.39 -0.89 -4.73
C LEU A 16 9.62 -2.16 -5.15
N PHE A 17 10.23 -3.34 -5.07
CA PHE A 17 9.55 -4.61 -5.36
C PHE A 17 8.35 -4.87 -4.45
N SER A 18 8.38 -4.38 -3.21
CA SER A 18 7.23 -4.54 -2.30
C SER A 18 5.95 -3.88 -2.82
N ARG A 19 6.04 -2.82 -3.63
CA ARG A 19 4.88 -2.20 -4.28
C ARG A 19 4.12 -3.19 -5.15
N ASP A 20 4.85 -3.91 -6.00
CA ASP A 20 4.28 -4.84 -6.97
C ASP A 20 3.74 -6.09 -6.28
N VAL A 21 4.42 -6.55 -5.22
CA VAL A 21 3.92 -7.62 -4.36
C VAL A 21 2.59 -7.24 -3.70
N ILE A 22 2.47 -6.01 -3.18
CA ILE A 22 1.24 -5.51 -2.56
C ILE A 22 0.11 -5.42 -3.59
N ALA A 23 0.40 -4.89 -4.79
CA ALA A 23 -0.57 -4.80 -5.87
C ALA A 23 -1.10 -6.19 -6.24
N MET A 24 -0.21 -7.16 -6.43
CA MET A 24 -0.57 -8.54 -6.76
C MET A 24 -1.36 -9.21 -5.63
N ALA A 25 -0.94 -9.06 -4.38
CA ALA A 25 -1.62 -9.66 -3.23
C ALA A 25 -3.05 -9.11 -3.08
N ALA A 26 -3.24 -7.80 -3.19
CA ALA A 26 -4.56 -7.18 -3.13
C ALA A 26 -5.45 -7.60 -4.32
N ALA A 27 -4.88 -7.69 -5.52
CA ALA A 27 -5.60 -8.15 -6.70
C ALA A 27 -6.06 -9.62 -6.57
N ILE A 28 -5.21 -10.49 -6.03
CA ILE A 28 -5.58 -11.89 -5.72
C ILE A 28 -6.74 -11.91 -4.73
N GLY A 29 -6.69 -11.09 -3.67
CA GLY A 29 -7.76 -10.99 -2.69
C GLY A 29 -9.11 -10.57 -3.29
N LEU A 30 -9.12 -9.69 -4.29
CA LEU A 30 -10.35 -9.23 -4.96
C LEU A 30 -10.81 -10.16 -6.10
N SER A 31 -9.98 -11.11 -6.54
CA SER A 31 -10.26 -11.97 -7.69
C SER A 31 -11.46 -12.92 -7.52
N HIS A 32 -11.98 -13.07 -6.30
CA HIS A 32 -13.11 -13.94 -5.99
C HIS A 32 -14.46 -13.43 -6.49
N ASN A 33 -14.52 -12.20 -7.03
CA ASN A 33 -15.73 -11.60 -7.62
C ASN A 33 -16.97 -11.68 -6.71
N MET A 34 -16.74 -11.49 -5.41
CA MET A 34 -17.75 -11.61 -4.35
C MET A 34 -17.86 -10.34 -3.50
N PHE A 35 -17.10 -9.30 -3.86
CA PHE A 35 -17.02 -8.04 -3.13
C PHE A 35 -17.78 -6.96 -3.92
N ASP A 36 -18.61 -6.20 -3.22
CA ASP A 36 -19.35 -5.08 -3.81
C ASP A 36 -18.59 -3.74 -3.73
N ALA A 37 -17.53 -3.69 -2.91
CA ALA A 37 -16.67 -2.53 -2.72
C ALA A 37 -15.33 -2.95 -2.07
N ALA A 38 -14.34 -2.05 -2.11
CA ALA A 38 -13.05 -2.25 -1.48
C ALA A 38 -12.62 -1.02 -0.65
N VAL A 39 -12.03 -1.26 0.51
CA VAL A 39 -11.40 -0.22 1.34
C VAL A 39 -9.91 -0.52 1.46
N PHE A 40 -9.10 0.45 1.06
CA PHE A 40 -7.64 0.34 1.01
C PHE A 40 -7.01 1.14 2.14
N LEU A 41 -6.38 0.44 3.09
CA LEU A 41 -5.71 1.05 4.23
C LEU A 41 -4.24 1.32 3.89
N GLY A 42 -3.94 2.57 3.51
CA GLY A 42 -2.62 3.01 3.08
C GLY A 42 -1.83 3.63 4.22
N VAL A 43 -0.53 3.31 4.33
CA VAL A 43 0.33 3.89 5.37
C VAL A 43 1.65 4.38 4.77
N CYS A 44 2.56 3.46 4.49
CA CYS A 44 3.92 3.79 4.04
C CYS A 44 4.04 3.94 2.53
N ASP A 45 5.13 4.59 2.13
CA ASP A 45 5.52 4.99 0.77
C ASP A 45 5.11 4.00 -0.33
N LYS A 46 5.49 2.72 -0.24
CA LYS A 46 5.19 1.71 -1.27
C LYS A 46 3.85 1.01 -1.13
N ILE A 47 3.20 1.12 0.03
CA ILE A 47 1.90 0.49 0.30
C ILE A 47 0.81 1.20 -0.50
N VAL A 48 0.73 2.53 -0.39
CA VAL A 48 -0.30 3.34 -1.05
C VAL A 48 -0.33 3.10 -2.57
N PRO A 49 0.76 3.27 -3.34
CA PRO A 49 0.74 3.05 -4.78
C PRO A 49 0.49 1.58 -5.16
N GLY A 50 0.95 0.61 -4.36
CA GLY A 50 0.63 -0.81 -4.57
C GLY A 50 -0.87 -1.08 -4.50
N LEU A 51 -1.54 -0.54 -3.49
CA LEU A 51 -2.99 -0.64 -3.34
C LEU A 51 -3.75 0.12 -4.45
N VAL A 52 -3.24 1.26 -4.92
CA VAL A 52 -3.81 2.00 -6.06
C VAL A 52 -3.77 1.17 -7.35
N ILE A 53 -2.65 0.51 -7.64
CA ILE A 53 -2.54 -0.37 -8.82
C ILE A 53 -3.57 -1.50 -8.75
N ALA A 54 -3.75 -2.12 -7.57
CA ALA A 54 -4.77 -3.14 -7.37
C ALA A 54 -6.19 -2.58 -7.55
N ALA A 55 -6.50 -1.43 -6.95
CA ALA A 55 -7.80 -0.78 -7.07
C ALA A 55 -8.16 -0.46 -8.53
N LEU A 56 -7.21 0.07 -9.31
CA LEU A 56 -7.42 0.37 -10.72
C LEU A 56 -7.65 -0.89 -11.56
N THR A 57 -7.03 -2.01 -11.19
CA THR A 57 -7.29 -3.31 -11.83
C THR A 57 -8.74 -3.76 -11.64
N PHE A 58 -9.35 -3.41 -10.51
CA PHE A 58 -10.77 -3.66 -10.18
C PHE A 58 -11.59 -2.36 -10.22
N GLY A 59 -11.30 -1.44 -11.15
CA GLY A 59 -11.89 -0.10 -11.19
C GLY A 59 -13.41 -0.03 -11.38
N HIS A 60 -14.07 -1.18 -11.58
CA HIS A 60 -15.53 -1.31 -11.57
C HIS A 60 -16.11 -1.39 -10.14
N LEU A 61 -15.29 -1.70 -9.13
CA LEU A 61 -15.68 -1.71 -7.73
C LEU A 61 -15.53 -0.30 -7.13
N PRO A 62 -16.53 0.20 -6.39
CA PRO A 62 -16.37 1.35 -5.52
C PRO A 62 -15.18 1.15 -4.57
N ALA A 63 -14.28 2.13 -4.54
CA ALA A 63 -13.05 2.05 -3.77
C ALA A 63 -12.86 3.31 -2.89
N VAL A 64 -12.46 3.10 -1.64
CA VAL A 64 -12.07 4.20 -0.72
C VAL A 64 -10.66 3.96 -0.20
N PHE A 65 -9.84 5.02 -0.19
CA PHE A 65 -8.50 5.00 0.38
C PHE A 65 -8.49 5.73 1.72
N ILE A 66 -8.00 5.05 2.75
CA ILE A 66 -7.89 5.59 4.11
C ILE A 66 -6.41 5.62 4.49
N PRO A 67 -5.76 6.81 4.48
CA PRO A 67 -4.40 6.94 4.96
C PRO A 67 -4.38 6.90 6.50
N ALA A 68 -3.35 6.28 7.09
CA ALA A 68 -3.14 6.35 8.55
C ALA A 68 -2.70 7.74 9.05
N GLY A 69 -2.30 8.63 8.12
CA GLY A 69 -1.83 9.97 8.44
C GLY A 69 -0.33 10.02 8.76
N PRO A 70 0.24 11.23 8.82
CA PRO A 70 1.65 11.43 9.10
C PRO A 70 1.98 11.18 10.58
N MET A 71 3.21 10.76 10.85
CA MET A 71 3.75 10.76 12.22
C MET A 71 3.93 12.20 12.70
N THR A 72 3.63 12.47 13.96
CA THR A 72 3.90 13.76 14.59
C THR A 72 5.40 14.02 14.70
N SER A 73 5.82 15.28 14.65
CA SER A 73 7.22 15.65 14.88
C SER A 73 7.67 15.26 16.28
N GLY A 74 8.90 14.79 16.41
CA GLY A 74 9.59 14.60 17.69
C GLY A 74 10.34 15.84 18.18
N LEU A 75 10.35 16.93 17.41
CA LEU A 75 11.02 18.18 17.78
C LEU A 75 10.17 18.95 18.79
N PRO A 76 10.77 19.51 19.88
CA PRO A 76 10.09 20.49 20.70
C PRO A 76 9.85 21.78 19.89
N ASN A 77 8.71 22.43 20.15
CA ASN A 77 8.38 23.74 19.58
C ASN A 77 9.34 24.84 20.06
#